data_AF-A0A9W3DK09-F1
#
_entry.id   AF-A0A9W3DK09-F1
#
_cell.length_a   1.000
_cell.length_b   1.000
_cell.length_c   1.000
_cell.angle_alpha   90.00
_cell.angle_beta   90.00
_cell.angle_gamma   90.00
#
_symmetry.space_group_name_H-M   'P 1'
#
loop_
_entity.id
_entity.type
_entity.pdbx_description
1 polymer ?
#
loop_
_entity_poly.entity_id
_entity_poly.type
_entity_poly.pdbx_seq_one_letter_code
_entity_poly.pdbx_strand_id
1 'polypeptide(L)'
;MEKNRGTSFNQQEDELLCHVYLEISQDLIASNNQTLKKLWEKIEKTYNEKKTESWEIRSQRSLEGRMDTILYAVRNLKSCVIQVQNMHPSGASDQDIMEKIMSISVFRILRTILSVLQHHNLLEFLQIRHNVLLDQRKQNLKGNFMKVTPQA
;
A
#
# COMPACT_ATOMS: atom_id res chain seq x y z
N MET A 1 -3.45 -21.41 -18.06
CA MET A 1 -3.64 -19.98 -18.42
C MET A 1 -2.74 -19.16 -17.52
N GLU A 2 -1.63 -18.66 -18.06
CA GLU A 2 -0.79 -17.69 -17.35
C GLU A 2 -1.59 -16.40 -17.14
N LYS A 3 -1.74 -15.97 -15.88
CA LYS A 3 -2.27 -14.65 -15.57
C LYS A 3 -1.17 -13.64 -15.87
N ASN A 4 -1.14 -13.13 -17.10
CA ASN A 4 -0.34 -11.95 -17.41
C ASN A 4 -0.81 -10.81 -16.51
N ARG A 5 0.06 -10.41 -15.57
CA ARG A 5 -0.15 -9.21 -14.77
C ARG A 5 0.01 -8.01 -15.71
N GLY A 6 -0.93 -7.08 -15.69
CA GLY A 6 -0.82 -5.83 -16.46
C GLY A 6 0.46 -5.07 -16.08
N THR A 7 0.92 -4.19 -16.97
CA THR A 7 2.13 -3.39 -16.72
C THR A 7 1.99 -2.50 -15.49
N SER A 8 3.11 -2.22 -14.81
CA SER A 8 3.11 -1.29 -13.68
C SER A 8 2.85 0.14 -14.15
N PHE A 9 2.28 0.99 -13.30
CA PHE A 9 2.11 2.42 -13.58
C PHE A 9 3.46 3.13 -13.52
N ASN A 10 3.73 3.99 -14.49
CA ASN A 10 4.85 4.93 -14.46
C ASN A 10 4.43 6.32 -13.91
N GLN A 11 5.40 7.21 -13.77
CA GLN A 11 5.16 8.56 -13.22
C GLN A 11 4.22 9.39 -14.11
N GLN A 12 4.40 9.35 -15.43
CA GLN A 12 3.57 10.12 -16.36
C GLN A 12 2.12 9.62 -16.38
N GLU A 13 1.92 8.30 -16.19
CA GLU A 13 0.59 7.72 -16.00
C GLU A 13 -0.06 8.20 -14.71
N ASP A 14 0.69 8.29 -13.61
CA ASP A 14 0.18 8.83 -12.34
C ASP A 14 -0.20 10.31 -12.46
N GLU A 15 0.63 11.11 -13.14
CA GLU A 15 0.38 12.53 -13.40
C GLU A 15 -0.93 12.70 -14.21
N LEU A 16 -1.09 11.96 -15.31
CA LEU A 16 -2.32 11.98 -16.10
C LEU A 16 -3.53 11.56 -15.26
N LEU A 17 -3.42 10.48 -14.49
CA LEU A 17 -4.49 10.00 -13.64
C LEU A 17 -4.90 11.04 -12.59
N CYS A 18 -3.94 11.74 -11.99
CA CYS A 18 -4.22 12.84 -11.06
C CYS A 18 -4.94 14.00 -11.76
N HIS A 19 -4.49 14.40 -12.95
CA HIS A 19 -5.14 15.47 -13.71
C HIS A 19 -6.60 15.14 -14.05
N VAL A 20 -6.84 13.95 -14.61
CA VAL A 20 -8.20 13.49 -14.97
C VAL A 20 -9.09 13.39 -13.73
N TYR A 21 -8.57 12.84 -12.62
CA TYR A 21 -9.30 12.75 -11.36
C TYR A 21 -9.71 14.13 -10.84
N LEU A 22 -8.78 15.11 -10.85
CA LEU A 22 -9.03 16.47 -10.38
C LEU A 22 -10.05 17.20 -11.26
N GLU A 23 -9.90 17.14 -12.58
CA GLU A 23 -10.83 17.72 -13.57
C GLU A 23 -12.26 17.22 -13.33
N ILE A 24 -12.44 15.90 -13.30
CA ILE A 24 -13.77 15.30 -13.17
C ILE A 24 -14.34 15.52 -11.76
N SER A 25 -13.52 15.39 -10.71
CA SER A 25 -14.02 15.57 -9.33
C SER A 25 -14.48 17.01 -9.06
N GLN A 26 -13.82 18.02 -9.65
CA GLN A 26 -14.25 19.42 -9.55
C GLN A 26 -15.59 19.64 -10.28
N ASP A 27 -15.76 19.09 -11.46
CA ASP A 27 -17.01 19.17 -12.22
C ASP A 27 -18.18 18.50 -11.48
N LEU A 28 -17.93 17.41 -10.75
CA LEU A 28 -18.95 16.74 -9.94
C LEU A 28 -19.35 17.50 -8.68
N ILE A 29 -18.45 18.30 -8.10
CA ILE A 29 -18.80 19.18 -6.98
C ILE A 29 -19.77 20.26 -7.47
N ALA A 30 -19.61 20.74 -8.71
CA ALA A 30 -20.52 21.69 -9.32
C ALA A 30 -21.85 21.04 -9.82
N SER A 31 -21.82 19.75 -10.17
CA SER A 31 -22.95 18.99 -10.72
C SER A 31 -23.60 18.08 -9.66
N ASN A 32 -24.73 18.53 -9.10
CA ASN A 32 -25.55 17.85 -8.09
C ASN A 32 -25.49 16.30 -8.11
N ASN A 33 -24.73 15.72 -7.17
CA ASN A 33 -24.69 14.32 -6.71
C ASN A 33 -24.73 13.22 -7.79
N GLN A 34 -23.60 12.98 -8.46
CA GLN A 34 -23.37 11.72 -9.19
C GLN A 34 -22.83 10.63 -8.26
N THR A 35 -23.26 9.37 -8.48
CA THR A 35 -22.78 8.21 -7.71
C THR A 35 -21.31 7.92 -7.99
N LEU A 36 -20.58 7.41 -6.98
CA LEU A 36 -19.16 7.04 -7.06
C LEU A 36 -18.84 6.15 -8.28
N LYS A 37 -19.76 5.27 -8.67
CA LYS A 37 -19.65 4.45 -9.88
C LYS A 37 -19.53 5.28 -11.17
N LYS A 38 -20.38 6.30 -11.33
CA LYS A 38 -20.37 7.19 -12.51
C LYS A 38 -19.11 8.04 -12.58
N LEU A 39 -18.54 8.42 -11.43
CA LEU A 39 -17.26 9.11 -11.37
C LEU A 39 -16.17 8.25 -12.02
N TRP A 40 -16.07 6.99 -11.60
CA TRP A 40 -15.02 6.09 -12.08
C TRP A 40 -15.20 5.65 -13.53
N GLU A 41 -16.44 5.48 -13.98
CA GLU A 41 -16.74 5.26 -15.41
C GLU A 41 -16.25 6.43 -16.28
N LYS A 42 -16.44 7.68 -15.82
CA LYS A 42 -15.93 8.88 -16.51
C LYS A 42 -14.41 8.94 -16.47
N ILE A 43 -13.78 8.68 -15.32
CA ILE A 43 -12.33 8.68 -15.18
C ILE A 43 -11.70 7.63 -16.12
N GLU A 44 -12.22 6.40 -16.12
CA GLU A 44 -11.72 5.34 -16.99
C GLU A 44 -11.78 5.74 -18.46
N LYS A 45 -12.93 6.28 -18.89
CA LYS A 45 -13.11 6.74 -20.25
C LYS A 45 -12.11 7.85 -20.60
N THR A 46 -12.10 8.93 -19.83
CA THR A 46 -11.26 10.11 -20.12
C THR A 46 -9.77 9.81 -20.02
N TYR A 47 -9.35 8.97 -19.08
CA TYR A 47 -7.96 8.53 -18.97
C TYR A 47 -7.53 7.76 -20.23
N ASN A 48 -8.32 6.77 -20.66
CA ASN A 48 -7.99 5.95 -21.82
C ASN A 48 -8.09 6.72 -23.15
N GLU A 49 -8.85 7.82 -23.20
CA GLU A 49 -8.88 8.76 -24.33
C GLU A 49 -7.65 9.69 -24.36
N LYS A 50 -7.19 10.16 -23.20
CA LYS A 50 -6.07 11.11 -23.09
C LYS A 50 -4.69 10.46 -22.96
N LYS A 51 -4.62 9.14 -22.73
CA LYS A 51 -3.35 8.42 -22.56
C LYS A 51 -2.49 8.47 -23.82
N THR A 52 -1.17 8.35 -23.63
CA THR A 52 -0.25 8.13 -24.74
C THR A 52 -0.61 6.82 -25.46
N GLU A 53 -0.52 6.80 -26.78
CA GLU A 53 -0.88 5.63 -27.61
C GLU A 53 -0.07 4.37 -27.24
N SER A 54 1.19 4.55 -26.83
CA SER A 54 2.08 3.48 -26.38
C SER A 54 1.73 2.85 -25.02
N TRP A 55 0.84 3.47 -24.24
CA TRP A 55 0.44 2.95 -22.93
C TRP A 55 -0.72 1.95 -23.05
N GLU A 56 -0.76 0.97 -22.16
CA GLU A 56 -1.85 0.00 -22.11
C GLU A 56 -3.18 0.67 -21.72
N ILE A 57 -4.30 0.10 -22.19
CA ILE A 57 -5.63 0.47 -21.70
C ILE A 57 -5.77 0.00 -20.26
N ARG A 58 -6.11 0.92 -19.35
CA ARG A 58 -6.29 0.63 -17.93
C ARG A 58 -7.76 0.40 -17.64
N SER A 59 -8.07 -0.68 -16.92
CA SER A 59 -9.43 -0.92 -16.43
C SER A 59 -9.76 -0.01 -15.24
N GLN A 60 -11.05 0.27 -15.03
CA GLN A 60 -11.54 1.02 -13.87
C GLN A 60 -10.91 0.55 -12.55
N ARG A 61 -10.91 -0.76 -12.29
CA ARG A 61 -10.33 -1.35 -11.06
C ARG A 61 -8.84 -1.05 -10.90
N SER A 62 -8.09 -1.03 -11.99
CA SER A 62 -6.66 -0.71 -11.96
C SER A 62 -6.42 0.76 -11.63
N LEU A 63 -7.22 1.66 -12.21
CA LEU A 63 -7.15 3.10 -11.96
C LEU A 63 -7.57 3.46 -10.54
N GLU A 64 -8.67 2.85 -10.05
CA GLU A 64 -9.13 2.96 -8.66
C GLU A 64 -8.03 2.58 -7.67
N GLY A 65 -7.48 1.37 -7.80
CA GLY A 65 -6.44 0.90 -6.88
C GLY A 65 -5.17 1.75 -6.92
N ARG A 66 -4.80 2.29 -8.10
CA ARG A 66 -3.66 3.19 -8.21
C ARG A 66 -3.95 4.54 -7.55
N MET A 67 -5.11 5.13 -7.81
CA MET A 67 -5.52 6.39 -7.20
C MET A 67 -5.66 6.27 -5.68
N ASP A 68 -6.17 5.14 -5.15
CA ASP A 68 -6.21 4.90 -3.70
C ASP A 68 -4.80 4.96 -3.08
N THR A 69 -3.81 4.39 -3.78
CA THR A 69 -2.41 4.45 -3.37
C THR A 69 -1.88 5.88 -3.37
N ILE A 70 -2.18 6.66 -4.42
CA ILE A 70 -1.81 8.07 -4.54
C ILE A 70 -2.46 8.89 -3.43
N LEU A 71 -3.77 8.78 -3.23
CA LEU A 71 -4.51 9.49 -2.19
C LEU A 71 -4.02 9.13 -0.79
N TYR A 72 -3.63 7.88 -0.55
CA TYR A 72 -2.99 7.47 0.69
C TYR A 72 -1.65 8.18 0.92
N ALA A 73 -0.79 8.24 -0.11
CA ALA A 73 0.47 8.98 -0.05
C ALA A 73 0.25 10.48 0.21
N VAL A 74 -0.72 11.10 -0.46
CA VAL A 74 -1.11 12.52 -0.26
C VAL A 74 -1.60 12.77 1.17
N ARG A 75 -2.44 11.90 1.74
CA ARG A 75 -2.90 12.01 3.14
C ARG A 75 -1.75 11.95 4.13
N ASN A 76 -0.79 11.04 3.91
CA ASN A 76 0.41 10.94 4.74
C ASN A 76 1.27 12.20 4.65
N LEU A 77 1.49 12.72 3.44
CA LEU A 77 2.23 13.96 3.24
C LEU A 77 1.54 15.13 3.94
N LYS A 78 0.22 15.28 3.77
CA LYS A 78 -0.59 16.30 4.45
C LYS A 78 -0.47 16.23 5.97
N SER A 79 -0.46 15.02 6.55
CA SER A 79 -0.23 14.84 7.99
C SER A 79 1.15 15.35 8.42
N CYS A 80 2.19 15.14 7.61
CA CYS A 80 3.54 15.64 7.89
C CYS A 80 3.61 17.17 7.77
N VAL A 81 2.95 17.76 6.76
CA VAL A 81 2.82 19.23 6.61
C VAL A 81 2.19 19.84 7.86
N ILE A 82 1.06 19.30 8.32
CA ILE A 82 0.37 19.79 9.54
C ILE A 82 1.28 19.69 10.76
N GLN A 83 2.05 18.60 10.90
CA GLN A 83 3.01 18.47 11.99
C GLN A 83 4.08 19.56 11.95
N VAL A 84 4.61 19.87 10.77
CA VAL A 84 5.60 20.95 10.61
C VAL A 84 5.00 22.31 10.92
N GLN A 85 3.79 22.60 10.45
CA GLN A 85 3.10 23.85 10.75
C GLN A 85 2.85 24.03 12.26
N ASN A 86 2.47 22.96 12.95
CA ASN A 86 2.26 22.96 14.40
C ASN A 86 3.55 23.14 15.22
N MET A 87 4.73 23.01 14.61
CA MET A 87 6.01 23.34 15.25
C MET A 87 6.31 24.84 15.28
N HIS A 88 5.45 25.69 14.69
CA HIS A 88 5.63 27.13 14.58
C HIS A 88 7.04 27.52 14.10
N PRO A 89 7.43 27.16 12.86
CA PRO A 89 8.79 27.37 12.35
C PRO A 89 9.03 28.84 11.95
N SER A 90 8.93 29.77 12.91
CA SER A 90 9.22 31.19 12.68
C SER A 90 10.66 31.38 12.22
N GLY A 91 10.85 32.02 11.07
CA GLY A 91 12.18 32.27 10.50
C GLY A 91 12.73 31.15 9.61
N ALA A 92 11.99 30.04 9.42
CA ALA A 92 12.37 29.00 8.47
C ALA A 92 12.06 29.41 7.03
N SER A 93 12.94 29.05 6.09
CA SER A 93 12.66 29.19 4.66
C SER A 93 11.72 28.10 4.16
N ASP A 94 11.13 28.29 2.98
CA ASP A 94 10.32 27.26 2.32
C ASP A 94 11.12 25.96 2.09
N GLN A 95 12.43 26.09 1.82
CA GLN A 95 13.32 24.94 1.65
C GLN A 95 13.49 24.16 2.97
N ASP A 96 13.71 24.85 4.09
CA ASP A 96 13.82 24.21 5.41
C ASP A 96 12.53 23.48 5.79
N ILE A 97 11.38 24.09 5.48
CA ILE A 97 10.06 23.50 5.70
C ILE A 97 9.92 22.22 4.87
N MET A 98 10.28 22.26 3.58
CA MET A 98 10.20 21.11 2.68
C MET A 98 11.13 19.98 3.09
N GLU A 99 12.39 20.27 3.43
CA GLU A 99 13.34 19.28 3.94
C GLU A 99 12.81 18.58 5.19
N LYS A 100 12.19 19.33 6.10
CA LYS A 100 11.61 18.77 7.32
C LYS A 100 10.39 17.91 7.04
N ILE A 101 9.51 18.31 6.13
CA ILE A 101 8.37 17.50 5.68
C ILE A 101 8.86 16.17 5.09
N MET A 102 9.87 16.22 4.20
CA MET A 102 10.46 15.03 3.58
C MET A 102 11.08 14.11 4.64
N SER A 103 11.86 14.66 5.57
CA SER A 103 12.48 13.89 6.66
C SER A 103 11.44 13.16 7.51
N ILE A 104 10.36 13.83 7.92
CA ILE A 104 9.28 13.22 8.72
C ILE A 104 8.57 12.14 7.90
N SER A 105 8.32 12.40 6.62
CA SER A 105 7.68 11.45 5.71
C SER A 105 8.51 10.16 5.57
N VAL A 106 9.81 10.28 5.32
CA VAL A 106 10.76 9.15 5.23
C VAL A 106 10.81 8.38 6.53
N PHE A 107 10.92 9.07 7.67
CA PHE A 107 10.97 8.41 8.97
C PHE A 107 9.71 7.60 9.27
N ARG A 108 8.53 8.12 8.91
CA ARG A 108 7.26 7.39 9.05
C ARG A 108 7.20 6.14 8.18
N ILE A 109 7.67 6.23 6.93
CA ILE A 109 7.75 5.08 6.03
C ILE A 109 8.68 4.01 6.60
N LEU A 110 9.90 4.39 7.01
CA LEU A 110 10.88 3.47 7.58
C LEU A 110 10.36 2.80 8.86
N ARG A 111 9.67 3.55 9.73
CA ARG A 111 9.05 3.00 10.95
C ARG A 111 8.00 1.93 10.61
N THR A 112 7.15 2.17 9.61
CA THR A 112 6.16 1.18 9.18
C THR A 112 6.83 -0.07 8.62
N ILE A 113 7.83 0.09 7.74
CA ILE A 113 8.58 -1.04 7.16
C ILE A 113 9.24 -1.86 8.27
N LEU A 114 9.94 -1.21 9.21
CA LEU A 114 10.59 -1.88 10.33
C LEU A 114 9.57 -2.67 11.18
N SER A 115 8.39 -2.09 11.45
CA SER A 115 7.35 -2.78 12.21
C SER A 115 6.81 -4.03 11.52
N VAL A 116 6.66 -3.99 10.19
CA VAL A 116 6.22 -5.14 9.39
C VAL A 116 7.30 -6.23 9.36
N LEU A 117 8.57 -5.84 9.18
CA LEU A 117 9.69 -6.77 9.19
C LEU A 117 9.86 -7.44 10.57
N GLN A 118 9.71 -6.67 11.66
CA GLN A 118 9.73 -7.21 13.02
C GLN A 118 8.59 -8.20 13.25
N HIS A 119 7.37 -7.89 12.77
CA HIS A 119 6.24 -8.79 12.89
C HIS A 119 6.43 -10.08 12.07
N HIS A 120 6.97 -9.98 10.85
CA HIS A 120 7.28 -11.15 10.02
C HIS A 120 8.30 -12.08 10.70
N ASN A 121 9.40 -11.52 11.23
CA ASN A 121 10.42 -12.28 11.95
C ASN A 121 9.85 -12.99 13.20
N LEU A 122 8.93 -12.33 13.91
CA LEU A 122 8.25 -12.93 15.07
C LEU A 122 7.36 -14.11 14.66
N LEU A 123 6.62 -13.99 13.56
CA LEU A 123 5.76 -15.07 13.05
C LEU A 123 6.57 -16.28 12.60
N GLU A 124 7.69 -16.08 11.91
CA GLU A 124 8.59 -17.18 11.53
C GLU A 124 9.15 -17.90 12.76
N PHE A 125 9.56 -17.15 13.78
CA PHE A 125 10.05 -17.72 15.03
C PHE A 125 8.98 -18.57 15.74
N LEU A 126 7.73 -18.09 15.78
CA LEU A 126 6.61 -18.82 16.37
C LEU A 126 6.28 -20.09 15.58
N GLN A 127 6.35 -20.04 14.24
CA GLN A 127 6.11 -21.21 13.39
C GLN A 127 7.18 -22.29 13.59
N ILE A 128 8.46 -21.90 13.65
CA ILE A 128 9.58 -22.82 13.92
C ILE A 128 9.38 -23.47 15.29
N ARG A 129 9.08 -22.67 16.33
CA ARG A 129 8.83 -23.19 17.68
C ARG A 129 7.69 -24.20 17.72
N HIS A 130 6.58 -23.92 17.03
CA HIS A 130 5.45 -24.83 16.95
C HIS A 130 5.81 -26.17 16.28
N ASN A 131 6.55 -26.12 15.17
CA ASN A 131 6.99 -27.33 14.46
C ASN A 131 7.93 -28.19 15.32
N VAL A 132 8.88 -27.57 16.04
CA VAL A 132 9.77 -28.28 16.98
C VAL A 132 8.97 -28.97 18.08
N LEU A 133 7.96 -28.31 18.66
CA LEU A 133 7.10 -28.90 19.69
C LEU A 133 6.26 -30.07 19.15
N LEU A 134 5.76 -29.97 17.92
CA LEU A 134 5.05 -31.07 17.26
C LEU A 134 5.95 -32.28 17.03
N ASP A 135 7.19 -32.06 16.62
CA ASP A 135 8.13 -33.16 16.36
C ASP A 135 8.61 -33.81 17.67
N GLN A 136 8.85 -33.02 18.72
CA GLN A 136 9.10 -33.57 20.07
C GLN A 136 7.92 -34.42 20.56
N ARG A 137 6.68 -33.97 20.34
CA ARG A 137 5.47 -34.73 20.70
C ARG A 137 5.38 -36.04 19.91
N LYS A 138 5.67 -36.04 18.61
CA LYS A 138 5.69 -37.24 17.77
C LYS A 138 6.77 -38.23 18.21
N GLN A 139 7.97 -37.75 18.55
CA GLN A 139 9.07 -38.59 19.04
C GLN A 139 8.74 -39.22 20.41
N ASN A 140 8.15 -38.45 21.33
CA ASN A 140 7.72 -38.96 22.64
C ASN A 140 6.62 -40.04 22.50
N LEU A 141 5.68 -39.88 21.57
CA LEU A 141 4.66 -40.89 21.29
C LEU A 141 5.27 -42.18 20.69
N LYS A 142 6.24 -42.07 19.76
CA LYS A 142 6.95 -43.23 19.21
C LYS A 142 7.81 -43.96 20.26
N GLY A 143 8.51 -43.21 21.11
CA GLY A 143 9.35 -43.77 22.18
C GLY A 143 8.55 -44.49 23.26
N ASN A 144 7.32 -44.06 23.54
CA ASN A 144 6.42 -44.78 24.44
C ASN A 144 5.87 -46.08 23.81
N PHE A 145 5.61 -46.12 22.50
CA PHE A 145 5.19 -47.35 21.82
C PHE A 145 6.27 -48.45 21.82
N MET A 146 7.55 -48.08 21.70
CA MET A 146 8.67 -49.04 21.68
C MET A 146 9.02 -49.63 23.06
N LYS A 147 8.52 -49.03 24.16
CA LYS A 147 8.68 -49.56 25.53
C LYS A 147 7.57 -50.51 25.96
N VAL A 148 6.55 -50.71 25.11
CA VAL A 148 5.41 -51.61 25.38
C VAL A 148 5.44 -52.77 24.38
N THR A 149 6.50 -53.59 24.45
CA THR A 149 6.47 -54.95 23.90
C THR A 149 6.76 -55.92 25.04
N PRO A 150 5.79 -56.77 25.44
CA PRO A 150 6.03 -57.78 26.46
C PRO A 150 7.08 -58.79 25.96
N GLN A 151 8.10 -59.07 26.79
CA GLN A 151 8.88 -60.31 26.66
C GLN A 151 7.90 -61.50 26.77
N ALA A 152 8.12 -62.49 25.90
CA ALA A 152 7.35 -63.72 25.76
C ALA A 152 7.16 -64.52 27.06
#